data_AF-A0A9P5MEU3-F1
#
_entry.id   AF-A0A9P5MEU3-F1
#
_cell.length_a   1.000
_cell.length_b   1.000
_cell.length_c   1.000
_cell.angle_alpha   90.00
_cell.angle_beta   90.00
_cell.angle_gamma   90.00
#
_symmetry.space_group_name_H-M   'P 1'
#
loop_
_entity.id
_entity.type
_entity.pdbx_description
1 polymer ?
#
loop_
_entity_poly.entity_id
_entity_poly.type
_entity_poly.pdbx_seq_one_letter_code
_entity_poly.pdbx_strand_id
1 'polypeptide(L)'
;MLINTRPTTGTQPNHPAAISLEEIVPVASSTPRVAATAFYHCLALTTKGLLQLHQDGAYGVIWVNLASARPAHAAEEDEESWSEQASQKDSEMQDGDD
;
A
#
# COMPACT_ATOMS: atom_id res chain seq x y z
N MET A 1 10.70 24.72 35.65
CA MET A 1 10.76 23.23 35.60
C MET A 1 10.07 22.80 34.32
N LEU A 2 10.84 22.36 33.31
CA LEU A 2 10.29 21.87 32.04
C LEU A 2 10.19 20.35 32.13
N ILE A 3 8.97 19.83 32.18
CA ILE A 3 8.66 18.41 32.10
C ILE A 3 9.02 17.93 30.69
N ASN A 4 10.21 17.36 30.55
CA ASN A 4 10.65 16.69 29.34
C ASN A 4 10.04 15.28 29.35
N THR A 5 8.80 15.15 28.86
CA THR A 5 8.17 13.83 28.67
C THR A 5 8.86 13.14 27.51
N ARG A 6 9.70 12.15 27.83
CA ARG A 6 10.29 11.25 26.85
C ARG A 6 9.17 10.54 26.07
N PRO A 7 9.27 10.40 24.74
CA PRO A 7 8.34 9.56 24.02
C PRO A 7 8.58 8.11 24.41
N THR A 8 7.57 7.49 24.99
CA THR A 8 7.56 6.07 25.30
C THR A 8 7.58 5.31 23.98
N THR A 9 8.66 4.57 23.71
CA THR A 9 8.70 3.50 22.71
C THR A 9 7.71 2.40 23.15
N GLY A 10 6.43 2.64 22.92
CA GLY A 10 5.37 1.70 23.20
C GLY A 10 5.09 0.89 21.95
N THR A 11 5.69 -0.29 21.78
CA THR A 11 5.15 -1.25 20.83
C THR A 11 3.67 -1.48 21.19
N GLN A 12 2.74 -1.11 20.31
CA GLN A 12 1.32 -1.34 20.53
C GLN A 12 1.10 -2.87 20.66
N PRO A 13 0.59 -3.38 21.79
CA PRO A 13 0.63 -4.82 22.10
C PRO A 13 -0.32 -5.69 21.25
N ASN A 14 -0.96 -5.13 20.21
CA ASN A 14 -1.92 -5.84 19.36
C ASN A 14 -1.61 -5.76 17.85
N HIS A 15 -0.48 -5.18 17.42
CA HIS A 15 -0.04 -5.22 16.02
C HIS A 15 1.48 -5.40 15.91
N PRO A 16 1.97 -6.52 15.34
CA PRO A 16 3.41 -6.84 15.30
C PRO A 16 4.26 -5.93 14.40
N ALA A 17 3.65 -4.91 13.75
CA ALA A 17 4.33 -4.01 12.81
C ALA A 17 3.88 -2.54 12.95
N ALA A 18 3.42 -2.14 14.14
CA ALA A 18 3.07 -0.73 14.41
C ALA A 18 4.33 0.08 14.75
N ILE A 19 4.60 1.13 13.98
CA ILE A 19 5.66 2.10 14.28
C ILE A 19 5.06 3.46 14.60
N SER A 20 5.67 4.22 15.50
CA SER A 20 5.18 5.56 15.84
C SER A 20 5.66 6.61 14.84
N LEU A 21 4.87 7.65 14.59
CA LEU A 21 5.27 8.74 13.69
C LEU A 21 6.53 9.49 14.21
N GLU A 22 6.71 9.54 15.53
CA GLU A 22 7.88 10.15 16.16
C GLU A 22 9.17 9.35 15.93
N GLU A 23 9.06 8.05 15.67
CA GLU A 23 10.18 7.19 15.30
C GLU A 23 10.56 7.39 13.82
N ILE A 24 9.58 7.63 12.96
CA ILE A 24 9.80 7.98 11.54
C ILE A 24 10.41 9.39 11.44
N VAL A 25 9.97 10.31 12.30
CA VAL A 25 10.39 11.71 12.33
C VAL A 25 10.83 12.08 13.75
N PRO A 26 12.11 11.84 14.11
CA PRO A 26 12.60 12.15 15.43
C PRO A 26 12.50 13.64 15.73
N VAL A 27 11.79 13.99 16.80
CA VAL A 27 11.57 15.38 17.23
C VAL A 27 12.90 16.11 17.50
N ALA A 28 13.92 15.39 17.97
CA ALA A 28 15.23 15.97 18.31
C ALA A 28 16.04 16.46 17.09
N SER A 29 15.80 15.90 15.90
CA SER A 29 16.57 16.21 14.69
C SER A 29 15.73 16.84 13.57
N SER A 30 14.41 16.96 13.77
CA SER A 30 13.49 17.35 12.71
C SER A 30 12.96 18.76 12.91
N THR A 31 12.98 19.55 11.85
CA THR A 31 12.30 20.85 11.84
C THR A 31 10.79 20.65 11.63
N PRO A 32 9.94 21.62 12.02
CA PRO A 32 8.49 21.55 11.78
C PRO A 32 8.13 21.29 10.31
N ARG A 33 8.93 21.83 9.39
CA ARG A 33 8.76 21.64 7.94
C ARG A 33 8.99 20.18 7.53
N VAL A 34 10.02 19.54 8.06
CA VAL A 34 10.33 18.13 7.80
C VAL A 34 9.21 17.25 8.36
N ALA A 35 8.75 17.52 9.58
CA ALA A 35 7.65 16.77 10.19
C ALA A 35 6.34 16.87 9.41
N ALA A 36 5.96 18.07 8.98
CA ALA A 36 4.78 18.27 8.14
C ALA A 36 4.88 17.52 6.80
N THR A 37 6.08 17.49 6.21
CA THR A 37 6.31 16.83 4.91
C THR A 37 6.21 15.32 5.04
N ALA A 38 6.89 14.73 6.03
CA ALA A 38 6.82 13.31 6.32
C ALA A 38 5.39 12.87 6.70
N PHE A 39 4.68 13.67 7.50
CA PHE A 39 3.29 13.41 7.84
C PHE A 39 2.38 13.45 6.60
N TYR A 40 2.54 14.45 5.73
CA TYR A 40 1.82 14.51 4.47
C TYR A 40 2.08 13.29 3.59
N HIS A 41 3.32 12.81 3.51
CA HIS A 41 3.64 11.58 2.78
C HIS A 41 2.95 10.35 3.38
N CYS A 42 2.88 10.24 4.71
CA CYS A 42 2.13 9.17 5.36
C CYS A 42 0.63 9.21 5.00
N LEU A 43 0.02 10.39 4.96
CA LEU A 43 -1.36 10.57 4.51
C LEU A 43 -1.53 10.15 3.05
N ALA A 44 -0.63 10.57 2.16
CA ALA A 44 -0.67 10.21 0.74
C ALA A 44 -0.48 8.71 0.48
N LEU A 45 0.24 7.99 1.35
CA LEU A 45 0.37 6.53 1.27
C LEU A 45 -0.86 5.82 1.85
N THR A 46 -1.53 6.44 2.82
CA THR A 46 -2.79 5.95 3.40
C THR A 46 -3.92 6.01 2.37
N THR A 47 -4.01 7.08 1.57
CA THR A 47 -5.02 7.18 0.49
C THR A 47 -4.81 6.14 -0.62
N LYS A 48 -3.59 5.62 -0.78
CA LYS A 48 -3.27 4.51 -1.70
C LYS A 48 -3.52 3.13 -1.09
N GLY A 49 -3.98 3.07 0.16
CA GLY A 49 -4.20 1.81 0.87
C GLY A 49 -2.91 1.05 1.18
N LEU A 50 -1.76 1.73 1.26
CA LEU A 50 -0.46 1.14 1.60
C LEU A 50 -0.16 1.21 3.10
N LEU A 51 -0.72 2.22 3.78
CA LEU A 51 -0.57 2.43 5.22
C LEU A 51 -1.94 2.56 5.90
N GLN A 52 -1.96 2.29 7.19
CA GLN A 52 -3.06 2.58 8.10
C GLN A 52 -2.54 3.47 9.22
N LEU A 53 -3.26 4.54 9.54
CA LEU A 53 -2.92 5.47 10.60
C LEU A 53 -3.96 5.38 11.72
N HIS A 54 -3.50 5.36 12.96
CA HIS A 54 -4.36 5.28 14.14
C HIS A 54 -3.94 6.32 15.19
N GLN A 55 -4.94 7.02 15.77
CA GLN A 55 -4.74 8.02 16.80
C GLN A 55 -5.88 7.94 17.82
N ASP A 56 -5.57 7.53 19.05
CA ASP A 56 -6.55 7.31 20.12
C ASP A 56 -7.11 8.60 20.76
N GLY A 57 -6.42 9.73 20.60
CA GLY A 57 -6.81 10.98 21.23
C GLY A 57 -6.21 12.23 20.57
N ALA A 58 -6.81 13.38 20.84
CA ALA A 58 -6.32 14.67 20.33
C ALA A 58 -4.87 14.91 20.76
N TYR A 59 -3.99 15.21 19.79
CA TYR A 59 -2.54 15.35 19.99
C TYR A 59 -1.85 14.12 20.61
N GLY A 60 -2.51 12.96 20.61
CA GLY A 60 -1.93 11.69 21.00
C GLY A 60 -0.96 11.12 19.97
N VAL A 61 -0.30 10.03 20.35
CA VAL A 61 0.65 9.33 19.48
C VAL A 61 -0.05 8.82 18.24
N ILE A 62 0.57 9.07 17.08
CA ILE A 62 0.10 8.58 15.79
C ILE A 62 0.86 7.28 15.50
N TRP A 63 0.11 6.19 15.38
CA TRP A 63 0.60 4.87 15.01
C TRP A 63 0.45 4.65 13.52
N VAL A 64 1.50 4.11 12.90
CA VAL A 64 1.57 3.77 11.48
C VAL A 64 1.71 2.26 11.35
N ASN A 65 0.80 1.65 10.58
CA ASN A 65 0.82 0.24 10.27
C ASN A 65 0.90 0.05 8.76
N LEU A 66 1.54 -1.02 8.31
CA LEU A 66 1.44 -1.47 6.93
C LEU A 66 0.01 -1.96 6.68
N ALA A 67 -0.62 -1.45 5.63
CA ALA A 67 -1.86 -2.05 5.16
C ALA A 67 -1.49 -3.38 4.50
N SER A 68 -2.08 -4.49 4.97
CA SER A 68 -2.01 -5.73 4.21
C SER A 68 -2.82 -5.52 2.94
N ALA A 69 -2.16 -5.14 1.85
CA ALA A 69 -2.78 -5.06 0.56
C ALA A 69 -3.31 -6.46 0.21
N ARG A 70 -4.60 -6.71 0.43
CA ARG A 70 -5.33 -7.64 -0.43
C ARG A 70 -5.30 -6.95 -1.79
N PRO A 71 -4.77 -7.59 -2.84
CA PRO A 71 -4.75 -6.96 -4.16
C PRO A 71 -6.19 -6.59 -4.50
N ALA A 72 -6.45 -5.30 -4.67
CA ALA A 72 -7.74 -4.76 -5.08
C ALA A 72 -8.05 -5.09 -6.56
N HIS A 73 -7.60 -6.26 -7.04
CA HIS A 73 -7.78 -6.73 -8.41
C HIS A 73 -7.81 -8.28 -8.50
N ALA A 74 -8.45 -8.94 -7.53
CA ALA A 74 -8.91 -10.32 -7.67
C ALA A 74 -10.45 -10.37 -7.81
N ALA A 75 -10.99 -9.43 -8.59
CA ALA A 75 -12.37 -9.43 -9.03
C ALA A 75 -12.36 -9.28 -10.55
N GLU A 76 -12.40 -10.44 -11.21
CA GLU A 76 -13.19 -10.72 -12.42
C GLU A 76 -13.21 -9.62 -13.49
N GLU A 77 -12.37 -9.76 -14.51
CA GLU A 77 -12.77 -9.50 -15.90
C GLU A 77 -12.16 -10.60 -16.77
N ASP A 78 -12.95 -11.66 -16.96
CA ASP A 78 -12.82 -12.63 -18.05
C ASP A 78 -13.09 -11.91 -19.39
N GLU A 79 -12.15 -11.08 -19.84
CA GLU A 79 -12.20 -10.52 -21.20
C GLU A 79 -11.65 -11.53 -22.20
N GLU A 80 -12.57 -12.41 -22.58
CA GLU A 80 -12.83 -12.77 -23.96
C GLU A 80 -11.72 -13.46 -24.77
N SER A 81 -11.80 -14.79 -24.68
CA SER A 81 -11.49 -15.75 -25.73
C SER A 81 -12.19 -15.40 -27.07
N TRP A 82 -11.74 -14.37 -27.77
CA TRP A 82 -12.09 -14.15 -29.18
C TRP A 82 -11.04 -14.78 -30.10
N SER A 83 -11.40 -15.99 -30.54
CA SER A 83 -11.25 -16.48 -31.93
C SER A 83 -9.86 -16.53 -32.58
N GLU A 84 -9.18 -17.67 -32.39
CA GLU A 84 -8.37 -18.31 -33.44
C GLU A 84 -9.13 -19.52 -34.01
N GLN A 85 -10.36 -19.28 -34.48
CA GLN A 85 -11.13 -20.20 -35.32
C GLN A 85 -11.32 -19.58 -36.70
N ALA A 86 -10.24 -19.22 -37.38
CA ALA A 86 -10.29 -18.85 -38.79
C ALA A 86 -8.90 -18.95 -39.44
N SER A 87 -8.31 -20.15 -39.46
CA SER A 87 -7.34 -20.48 -40.51
C SER A 87 -7.19 -22.00 -40.68
N GLN A 88 -8.32 -22.70 -40.74
CA GLN A 88 -8.37 -24.12 -41.11
C GLN A 88 -9.33 -24.29 -42.28
N LYS A 89 -8.97 -23.68 -43.41
CA LYS A 89 -9.49 -24.00 -44.74
C LYS A 89 -8.61 -23.31 -45.77
N ASP A 90 -7.65 -24.08 -46.28
CA ASP A 90 -7.29 -24.20 -47.69
C ASP A 90 -5.93 -24.89 -47.75
N SER A 91 -5.96 -26.20 -47.51
CA SER A 91 -4.93 -27.11 -47.97
C SER A 91 -5.65 -28.35 -48.50
N GLU A 92 -5.16 -28.84 -49.64
CA GLU A 92 -5.59 -30.03 -50.37
C GLU A 92 -6.97 -30.02 -51.06
N MET A 93 -6.97 -29.56 -52.31
CA MET A 93 -7.51 -30.38 -53.40
C MET A 93 -6.73 -30.08 -54.68
N GLN A 94 -5.63 -30.79 -54.89
CA GLN A 94 -5.22 -31.29 -56.21
C GLN A 94 -3.94 -32.13 -56.09
N ASP A 95 -4.15 -33.42 -55.91
CA ASP A 95 -3.26 -34.46 -56.41
C ASP A 95 -4.13 -35.55 -57.05
N GLY A 96 -3.82 -35.90 -58.30
CA GLY A 96 -4.36 -37.11 -58.93
C GLY A 96 -4.53 -37.07 -60.45
N ASP A 97 -3.40 -37.24 -61.16
CA ASP A 97 -3.24 -37.82 -62.51
C ASP A 97 -4.16 -39.02 -62.81
N ASP A 98 -4.69 -39.12 -64.04
CA ASP A 98 -4.27 -40.05 -65.13
C ASP A 98 -5.15 -39.85 -66.40
#